data_AF-A0A914V6D5-F1
#
_entry.id   AF-A0A914V6D5-F1
#
_cell.length_a   1.000
_cell.length_b   1.000
_cell.length_c   1.000
_cell.angle_alpha   90.00
_cell.angle_beta   90.00
_cell.angle_gamma   90.00
#
_symmetry.space_group_name_H-M   'P 1'
#
loop_
_entity.id
_entity.type
_entity.pdbx_description
1 polymer ?
#
loop_
_entity_poly.entity_id
_entity_poly.type
_entity_poly.pdbx_seq_one_letter_code
_entity_poly.pdbx_strand_id
1 'polypeptide(L)'
;MNHYQKAADYYKGEESKSSANKCLLKVAQYAAQLEQYKKAIDIYEEVGTSAADSSLLKYSAKDYFFRALLCHLCVDLLNAQHALKRYEELHPAFSDSRECKLIK
;
A
#
# COMPACT_ATOMS: atom_id res chain seq x y z
N MET A 1 -8.82 -10.72 10.24
CA MET A 1 -7.49 -10.70 9.57
C MET A 1 -7.06 -12.07 9.06
N ASN A 2 -7.06 -13.12 9.90
CA ASN A 2 -6.46 -14.43 9.56
C ASN A 2 -7.06 -15.12 8.33
N HIS A 3 -8.39 -15.04 8.14
CA HIS A 3 -9.06 -15.63 6.97
C HIS A 3 -8.68 -14.95 5.64
N TYR A 4 -8.58 -13.62 5.63
CA TYR A 4 -8.18 -12.88 4.43
C TYR A 4 -6.71 -13.10 4.08
N GLN A 5 -5.83 -13.25 5.08
CA GLN A 5 -4.42 -13.54 4.85
C GLN A 5 -4.23 -14.94 4.26
N LYS A 6 -4.96 -15.94 4.78
CA LYS A 6 -4.95 -17.29 4.22
C LYS A 6 -5.51 -17.33 2.79
N ALA A 7 -6.60 -16.61 2.52
CA ALA A 7 -7.16 -16.49 1.17
C ALA A 7 -6.18 -15.82 0.19
N ALA A 8 -5.45 -14.79 0.64
CA ALA A 8 -4.42 -14.15 -0.18
C ALA A 8 -3.30 -15.12 -0.56
N ASP A 9 -2.87 -15.98 0.36
CA ASP A 9 -1.84 -17.00 0.13
C ASP A 9 -2.30 -18.03 -0.92
N TYR A 10 -3.54 -18.52 -0.80
CA TYR A 10 -4.14 -19.41 -1.81
C TYR A 10 -4.19 -18.76 -3.20
N TYR A 11 -4.71 -17.52 -3.30
CA TYR A 11 -4.76 -16.82 -4.58
C TYR A 11 -3.39 -16.50 -5.16
N LYS A 12 -2.36 -16.30 -4.31
CA LYS A 12 -0.97 -16.10 -4.75
C LYS A 12 -0.40 -17.39 -5.35
N GLY A 13 -0.74 -18.55 -4.78
CA GLY A 13 -0.38 -19.87 -5.32
C GLY A 13 -1.11 -20.24 -6.62
N GLU A 14 -2.35 -19.78 -6.80
CA GLU A 14 -3.13 -19.96 -8.04
C GLU A 14 -2.80 -18.91 -9.14
N GLU A 15 -1.72 -18.15 -8.98
CA GLU A 15 -1.30 -17.03 -9.85
C GLU A 15 -2.38 -15.93 -10.05
N SER A 16 -3.41 -15.91 -9.20
CA SER A 16 -4.51 -14.95 -9.22
C SER A 16 -4.14 -13.65 -8.48
N LYS A 17 -3.17 -12.90 -9.03
CA LYS A 17 -2.63 -11.67 -8.41
C LYS A 17 -3.70 -10.63 -8.06
N SER A 18 -4.69 -10.44 -8.94
CA SER A 18 -5.78 -9.48 -8.70
C SER A 18 -6.64 -9.83 -7.48
N SER A 19 -6.95 -11.12 -7.30
CA SER A 19 -7.74 -11.60 -6.16
C SER A 19 -6.91 -11.59 -4.88
N ALA A 20 -5.64 -11.99 -4.96
CA ALA A 20 -4.70 -11.90 -3.85
C ALA A 20 -4.56 -10.46 -3.34
N ASN A 21 -4.37 -9.49 -4.25
CA ASN A 21 -4.25 -8.07 -3.90
C ASN A 21 -5.51 -7.54 -3.19
N LYS A 22 -6.72 -7.92 -3.64
CA LYS A 22 -7.97 -7.54 -2.96
C LYS A 22 -8.02 -8.07 -1.53
N CYS A 23 -7.61 -9.32 -1.31
CA CYS A 23 -7.54 -9.90 0.04
C CYS A 23 -6.49 -9.20 0.90
N LEU A 24 -5.29 -8.96 0.36
CA LEU A 24 -4.20 -8.26 1.04
C LEU A 24 -4.60 -6.84 1.47
N LEU A 25 -5.27 -6.08 0.61
CA LEU A 25 -5.76 -4.74 0.94
C LEU A 25 -6.74 -4.75 2.12
N LYS A 26 -7.58 -5.78 2.23
CA LYS A 26 -8.44 -5.98 3.40
C LYS A 26 -7.64 -6.35 4.65
N VAL A 27 -6.62 -7.19 4.52
CA VAL A 27 -5.70 -7.50 5.62
C VAL A 27 -5.03 -6.23 6.13
N ALA A 28 -4.51 -5.39 5.23
CA ALA A 28 -3.86 -4.12 5.58
C ALA A 28 -4.84 -3.13 6.25
N GLN A 29 -6.08 -3.03 5.74
CA GLN A 29 -7.11 -2.18 6.33
C GLN A 29 -7.41 -2.60 7.78
N TYR A 30 -7.59 -3.90 8.03
CA TYR A 30 -7.81 -4.40 9.39
C TYR A 30 -6.56 -4.28 10.27
N ALA A 31 -5.35 -4.45 9.70
CA ALA A 31 -4.10 -4.25 10.43
C ALA A 31 -3.98 -2.81 10.93
N ALA A 32 -4.28 -1.82 10.08
CA ALA A 32 -4.28 -0.41 10.46
C ALA A 32 -5.29 -0.10 11.57
N GLN A 33 -6.50 -0.69 11.52
CA GLN A 33 -7.51 -0.52 12.57
C GLN A 33 -7.15 -1.17 13.90
N LEU A 34 -6.31 -2.21 13.89
CA LEU A 34 -5.78 -2.89 15.08
C LEU A 34 -4.46 -2.25 15.56
N GLU A 35 -4.13 -1.05 15.10
CA GLU A 35 -2.90 -0.31 15.41
C GLU A 35 -1.60 -1.03 14.98
N GLN A 36 -1.71 -2.06 14.13
CA GLN A 36 -0.58 -2.78 13.53
C GLN A 36 -0.07 -2.05 12.28
N TYR A 37 0.27 -0.77 12.43
CA TYR A 37 0.63 0.10 11.31
C TYR A 37 1.81 -0.44 10.50
N LYS A 38 2.85 -0.99 11.13
CA LYS A 38 4.00 -1.59 10.44
C LYS A 38 3.58 -2.69 9.46
N LYS A 39 2.69 -3.58 9.90
CA LYS A 39 2.17 -4.67 9.06
C LYS A 39 1.27 -4.15 7.94
N ALA A 40 0.50 -3.09 8.20
CA ALA A 40 -0.31 -2.44 7.17
C ALA A 40 0.57 -1.80 6.08
N ILE A 41 1.64 -1.11 6.49
CA ILE A 41 2.62 -0.47 5.61
C ILE A 41 3.23 -1.51 4.66
N ASP A 42 3.83 -2.58 5.19
CA ASP A 42 4.45 -3.63 4.38
C ASP A 42 3.51 -4.16 3.29
N ILE A 43 2.25 -4.41 3.64
CA ILE A 43 1.25 -4.93 2.70
C ILE A 43 0.87 -3.86 1.66
N TYR A 44 0.67 -2.61 2.07
CA TYR A 44 0.35 -1.53 1.14
C TYR A 44 1.51 -1.23 0.19
N GLU A 45 2.76 -1.31 0.65
CA GLU A 45 3.94 -1.14 -0.19
C GLU A 45 4.13 -2.29 -1.18
N GLU A 46 3.93 -3.54 -0.74
CA GLU A 46 3.99 -4.71 -1.63
C GLU A 46 2.95 -4.59 -2.76
N VAL A 47 1.69 -4.35 -2.39
CA VAL A 47 0.58 -4.22 -3.36
C VAL A 47 0.74 -2.96 -4.21
N GLY A 48 1.20 -1.84 -3.63
CA GLY A 48 1.47 -0.58 -4.31
C GLY A 48 2.55 -0.72 -5.37
N THR A 49 3.67 -1.38 -5.04
CA THR A 49 4.77 -1.63 -5.98
C THR A 49 4.33 -2.55 -7.11
N SER A 50 3.60 -3.64 -6.79
CA SER A 50 3.05 -4.53 -7.82
C SER A 50 2.02 -3.83 -8.72
N ALA A 51 1.23 -2.89 -8.18
CA ALA A 51 0.27 -2.11 -8.94
C ALA A 51 0.93 -1.02 -9.80
N ALA A 52 2.06 -0.46 -9.35
CA ALA A 52 2.83 0.55 -10.07
C ALA A 52 3.50 -0.03 -11.33
N ASP A 53 3.93 -1.30 -11.28
CA ASP A 53 4.49 -2.03 -12.43
C ASP A 53 3.41 -2.29 -13.52
N SER A 54 2.14 -2.43 -13.12
CA SER A 54 1.04 -2.64 -14.05
C SER A 54 0.48 -1.33 -14.59
N SER A 55 0.59 -1.13 -15.91
CA SER A 55 0.09 0.06 -16.62
C SER A 55 -1.43 0.28 -16.48
N LEU A 56 -2.21 -0.77 -16.16
CA LEU A 56 -3.65 -0.71 -15.87
C LEU A 56 -3.95 -0.24 -14.43
N LEU A 57 -3.12 -0.65 -13.46
CA LEU A 57 -3.35 -0.40 -12.02
C LEU A 57 -2.59 0.82 -11.50
N LYS A 58 -1.77 1.48 -12.32
CA LYS A 58 -1.01 2.68 -11.95
C LYS A 58 -1.83 3.77 -11.26
N TYR A 59 -3.11 3.92 -11.61
CA TYR A 59 -3.99 4.90 -10.97
C TYR A 59 -4.37 4.50 -9.54
N SER A 60 -4.56 3.20 -9.30
CA SER A 60 -4.86 2.64 -7.97
C SER A 60 -3.63 2.58 -7.07
N ALA A 61 -2.42 2.48 -7.64
CA ALA A 61 -1.18 2.48 -6.88
C ALA A 61 -1.03 3.71 -5.97
N LYS A 62 -1.51 4.88 -6.43
CA LYS A 62 -1.50 6.15 -5.67
C LYS A 62 -2.30 6.05 -4.36
N ASP A 63 -3.48 5.43 -4.40
CA ASP A 63 -4.31 5.21 -3.20
C ASP A 63 -3.61 4.29 -2.19
N TYR A 64 -2.88 3.27 -2.66
CA TYR A 64 -2.14 2.35 -1.80
C TYR A 64 -0.94 3.02 -1.13
N PHE A 65 -0.13 3.77 -1.88
CA PHE A 65 0.97 4.55 -1.32
C PHE A 65 0.48 5.61 -0.34
N PHE A 66 -0.64 6.27 -0.64
CA PHE A 66 -1.25 7.23 0.29
C PHE A 66 -1.67 6.58 1.61
N ARG A 67 -2.31 5.40 1.57
CA ARG A 67 -2.66 4.65 2.79
C ARG A 67 -1.42 4.19 3.56
N ALA A 68 -0.35 3.78 2.87
CA ALA A 68 0.92 3.45 3.50
C ALA A 68 1.53 4.68 4.22
N LEU A 69 1.53 5.85 3.58
CA LEU A 69 1.99 7.10 4.18
C LEU A 69 1.18 7.50 5.40
N LEU A 70 -0.15 7.36 5.36
CA LEU A 70 -1.00 7.61 6.53
C LEU A 70 -0.62 6.69 7.70
N CYS A 71 -0.37 5.40 7.42
CA CYS A 71 0.10 4.47 8.44
C CYS A 71 1.49 4.85 8.97
N HIS A 72 2.39 5.34 8.11
CA HIS A 72 3.69 5.87 8.55
C HIS A 72 3.55 7.09 9.44
N LEU A 73 2.67 8.05 9.10
CA LEU A 73 2.40 9.24 9.91
C LEU A 73 1.91 8.90 11.31
N CYS A 74 1.11 7.84 11.45
CA CYS A 74 0.67 7.34 12.77
C CYS A 74 1.81 6.73 13.61
N VAL A 75 2.90 6.29 12.97
CA VAL A 75 4.05 5.71 13.67
C VAL A 75 5.11 6.78 13.96
N ASP A 76 5.57 7.47 12.91
CA ASP A 76 6.66 8.44 12.98
C ASP A 76 6.67 9.36 11.75
N LEU A 77 6.75 10.68 12.00
CA LEU A 77 6.74 11.73 10.98
C LEU A 77 7.98 11.69 10.06
N LEU A 78 9.17 11.36 10.60
CA LEU A 78 10.40 11.27 9.84
C LEU A 78 10.34 10.08 8.88
N ASN A 79 9.83 8.92 9.34
CA ASN A 79 9.60 7.76 8.47
C ASN A 79 8.63 8.08 7.33
N ALA A 80 7.56 8.83 7.60
CA ALA A 80 6.63 9.26 6.56
C ALA A 80 7.32 10.15 5.51
N GLN A 81 8.19 11.08 5.91
CA GLN A 81 8.94 11.92 4.98
C GLN A 81 9.93 11.12 4.12
N HIS A 82 10.61 10.13 4.70
CA HIS A 82 11.50 9.23 3.95
C HIS A 82 10.72 8.37 2.96
N ALA A 83 9.60 7.79 3.39
CA ALA A 83 8.71 7.01 2.53
C ALA A 83 8.14 7.86 1.39
N LEU A 84 7.75 9.10 1.67
CA LEU A 84 7.23 10.03 0.66
C LEU A 84 8.27 10.28 -0.44
N LYS A 85 9.52 10.62 -0.09
CA LYS A 85 10.60 10.77 -1.08
C LYS A 85 10.79 9.51 -1.93
N ARG A 86 10.78 8.34 -1.29
CA ARG A 86 10.91 7.05 -1.99
C ARG A 86 9.76 6.81 -2.97
N TYR A 87 8.53 7.15 -2.61
CA TYR A 87 7.37 7.00 -3.51
C TYR A 87 7.38 8.01 -4.66
N GLU A 88 7.89 9.21 -4.43
CA GLU A 88 8.13 10.19 -5.51
C GLU A 88 9.17 9.67 -6.52
N GLU A 89 10.24 9.02 -6.04
CA GLU A 89 11.25 8.37 -6.90
C GLU A 89 10.69 7.15 -7.65
N LEU A 90 9.88 6.31 -6.98
CA LEU A 90 9.29 5.11 -7.58
C LEU A 90 8.20 5.44 -8.60
N HIS A 91 7.42 6.50 -8.36
CA HIS A 91 6.30 6.89 -9.19
C HIS A 91 6.28 8.42 -9.35
N PRO A 92 6.91 8.97 -10.40
CA PRO A 92 6.93 10.42 -10.64
C PRO A 92 5.54 11.05 -10.78
N ALA A 93 4.55 10.28 -11.25
CA ALA A 93 3.16 10.71 -11.32
C ALA A 93 2.45 10.75 -9.95
N PHE A 94 3.06 10.22 -8.88
CA PHE A 94 2.60 10.38 -7.50
C PHE A 94 2.89 11.79 -6.99
N SER A 95 4.04 12.38 -7.33
CA SER A 95 4.42 13.74 -6.92
C SER A 95 3.39 14.81 -7.31
N ASP A 96 2.73 14.65 -8.47
CA ASP A 96 1.70 15.59 -8.92
C ASP A 96 0.29 15.27 -8.39
N SER A 97 0.12 14.13 -7.73
CA SER A 97 -1.18 13.69 -7.20
C SER A 97 -1.64 14.52 -5.99
N ARG A 98 -2.96 14.55 -5.76
CA ARG A 98 -3.56 15.28 -4.63
C ARG A 98 -3.14 14.67 -3.29
N GLU A 99 -2.91 13.36 -3.31
CA GLU A 99 -2.50 12.52 -2.21
C GLU A 99 -1.10 12.89 -1.70
N CYS A 100 -0.14 13.11 -2.60
CA CYS A 100 1.20 13.58 -2.23
C CYS A 100 1.18 15.04 -1.75
N LYS A 101 0.40 15.91 -2.43
CA LYS A 101 0.23 17.32 -2.05
C LYS A 101 -0.45 17.52 -0.68
N LEU A 102 -1.22 16.54 -0.21
CA LEU A 102 -1.85 16.58 1.11
C LEU A 102 -0.89 16.23 2.26
N ILE A 103 0.14 15.42 1.99
CA ILE A 103 1.10 14.95 3.00
C ILE A 103 2.36 15.83 3.07
N LYS A 104 2.72 16.51 1.96
CA LYS A 104 3.71 17.59 1.96
C LYS A 104 3.22 18.79 2.76
#